data_AF-A0A284S7N2-F1
#
_entry.id   AF-A0A284S7N2-F1
#
_cell.length_a   1.000
_cell.length_b   1.000
_cell.length_c   1.000
_cell.angle_alpha   90.00
_cell.angle_beta   90.00
_cell.angle_gamma   90.00
#
_symmetry.space_group_name_H-M   'P 1'
#
loop_
_entity.id
_entity.type
_entity.pdbx_description
1 polymer ?
#
loop_
_entity_poly.entity_id
_entity_poly.type
_entity_poly.pdbx_seq_one_letter_code
_entity_poly.pdbx_strand_id
1 'polypeptide(L)'
;MNRRLRRRYPASTVAGRTATGLSEIKDLMDIILETPINIPRIISLVDIYLSQFSIPGTFDRVIHSSMLLKIHVCIRGIYRIVSQSPSFRTDSHVHHEVMTFWPRLAPWCMYIMHYMVVEYADFVNSVAPDHLDHFANTPTYAVQYMYEMISLDEVKRTLAISFPGLLINLTNAWVVAVEEHVPVCNFLYIAIRKWLQDDDQSTFGDISRTMNAIPMPRLMACLVRIISCVQERPVPLPWDVLRNNMVMFFLLCSENHQFRLNSLLKHSVPWICRLITYIRHYLDKYPEEMQRAAQHFTVSFAYLAPALEGAPEWIIQAVENRLIVSLAWYSKNGHRLSLPQDLNMLAVRRLFELLTTNTIWRSVLRPTFRSLRQVDFSFLDDDPGDRNTSFLVEKWRQLRSAVDVRWEFRCIFRREAYDVCMNTACHMHSPLDRNRRMLRCTGCGSEFCSTSCQKRSDSHKSFCVRQQERRKEGYPEDPKPREYHFLRCAVQYYYLTEEEHISAQEERFSQEHGSGTVGVICLNFTSFPVDISVGFFETYRDMTCESEAQWSAMWEEANEDRGLETSGQLLLTIIPCGRRPLTKLQWIEDASDIAVK
;
A
#
# COMPACT_ATOMS: atom_id res chain seq x y z
N MET A 1 -29.37 -2.29 -6.48
CA MET A 1 -30.43 -3.30 -6.64
C MET A 1 -30.92 -3.25 -8.09
N ASN A 2 -30.65 -4.29 -8.88
CA ASN A 2 -31.40 -4.65 -10.08
C ASN A 2 -31.39 -6.19 -10.12
N ARG A 3 -32.57 -6.80 -10.02
CA ARG A 3 -32.75 -8.26 -9.98
C ARG A 3 -32.30 -8.86 -11.32
N ARG A 4 -31.10 -9.46 -11.35
CA ARG A 4 -30.63 -10.29 -12.47
C ARG A 4 -31.50 -11.55 -12.55
N LEU A 5 -32.25 -11.69 -13.62
CA LEU A 5 -33.01 -12.90 -13.96
C LEU A 5 -32.05 -14.07 -14.17
N ARG A 6 -31.94 -14.93 -13.15
CA ARG A 6 -31.24 -16.22 -13.21
C ARG A 6 -31.96 -17.16 -14.18
N ARG A 7 -31.55 -17.21 -15.45
CA ARG A 7 -31.94 -18.31 -16.35
C ARG A 7 -30.98 -19.48 -16.15
N ARG A 8 -31.43 -20.53 -15.46
CA ARG A 8 -30.80 -21.87 -15.51
C ARG A 8 -31.07 -22.45 -16.89
N TYR A 9 -30.03 -22.66 -17.69
CA TYR A 9 -30.12 -23.37 -18.96
C TYR A 9 -29.81 -24.86 -18.76
N PRO A 10 -30.59 -25.78 -19.37
CA PRO A 10 -30.37 -27.22 -19.25
C PRO A 10 -29.15 -27.67 -20.07
N ALA A 11 -28.33 -28.55 -19.48
CA ALA A 11 -27.03 -29.00 -20.01
C ALA A 11 -27.10 -30.04 -21.16
N SER A 12 -28.27 -30.56 -21.50
CA SER A 12 -28.40 -31.83 -22.23
C SER A 12 -28.48 -31.76 -23.76
N THR A 13 -28.63 -30.58 -24.38
CA THR A 13 -28.79 -30.46 -25.85
C THR A 13 -27.52 -30.09 -26.61
N VAL A 14 -26.38 -29.95 -25.93
CA VAL A 14 -25.12 -29.41 -26.50
C VAL A 14 -24.18 -30.50 -27.06
N ALA A 15 -24.29 -31.75 -26.60
CA ALA A 15 -23.26 -32.78 -26.83
C ALA A 15 -23.10 -33.26 -28.29
N GLY A 16 -24.14 -33.14 -29.13
CA GLY A 16 -24.15 -33.74 -30.48
C GLY A 16 -23.51 -32.90 -31.59
N ARG A 17 -23.53 -31.55 -31.48
CA ARG A 17 -22.94 -30.63 -32.48
C ARG A 17 -21.50 -30.21 -32.13
N THR A 18 -21.06 -30.44 -30.90
CA THR A 18 -19.70 -30.12 -30.45
C THR A 18 -18.67 -31.16 -30.88
N ALA A 19 -19.05 -32.43 -31.06
CA ALA A 19 -18.10 -33.53 -31.31
C ALA A 19 -17.31 -33.41 -32.64
N THR A 20 -17.93 -32.96 -33.74
CA THR A 20 -17.26 -32.80 -35.05
C THR A 20 -16.45 -31.51 -35.18
N GLY A 21 -16.88 -30.43 -34.53
CA GLY A 21 -16.08 -29.20 -34.45
C GLY A 21 -14.83 -29.36 -33.57
N LEU A 22 -14.86 -30.26 -32.58
CA LEU A 22 -13.73 -30.51 -31.68
C LEU A 22 -12.57 -31.26 -32.37
N SER A 23 -12.83 -32.17 -33.31
CA SER A 23 -11.76 -32.82 -34.08
C SER A 23 -11.05 -31.81 -35.00
N GLU A 24 -11.81 -30.95 -35.69
CA GLU A 24 -11.24 -29.87 -36.52
C GLU A 24 -10.37 -28.93 -35.68
N ILE A 25 -10.85 -28.50 -34.50
CA ILE A 25 -10.07 -27.63 -33.60
C ILE A 25 -8.81 -28.33 -33.09
N LYS A 26 -8.85 -29.63 -32.81
CA LYS A 26 -7.68 -30.40 -32.39
C LYS A 26 -6.63 -30.43 -33.50
N ASP A 27 -7.02 -30.72 -34.74
CA ASP A 27 -6.10 -30.73 -35.88
C ASP A 27 -5.47 -29.35 -36.11
N LEU A 28 -6.26 -28.27 -35.97
CA LEU A 28 -5.74 -26.90 -36.05
C LEU A 28 -4.79 -26.56 -34.90
N MET A 29 -5.09 -27.05 -33.70
CA MET A 29 -4.22 -26.89 -32.54
C MET A 29 -2.89 -27.63 -32.71
N ASP A 30 -2.89 -28.83 -33.29
CA ASP A 30 -1.67 -29.59 -33.59
C ASP A 30 -0.78 -28.84 -34.59
N ILE A 31 -1.38 -28.19 -35.60
CA ILE A 31 -0.67 -27.29 -36.53
C ILE A 31 -0.03 -26.12 -35.78
N ILE A 32 -0.78 -25.47 -34.88
CA ILE A 32 -0.30 -24.31 -34.14
C ILE A 32 0.76 -24.66 -33.10
N LEU A 33 0.79 -25.91 -32.60
CA LEU A 33 1.72 -26.36 -31.56
C LEU A 33 2.93 -27.14 -32.11
N GLU A 34 2.99 -27.38 -33.42
CA GLU A 34 4.10 -28.03 -34.12
C GLU A 34 5.45 -27.37 -33.77
N THR A 35 6.48 -28.17 -33.50
CA THR A 35 7.83 -27.66 -33.16
C THR A 35 8.83 -28.29 -34.14
N PRO A 36 9.59 -27.49 -34.93
CA PRO A 36 9.71 -26.02 -34.88
C PRO A 36 8.47 -25.26 -35.39
N ILE A 37 8.35 -23.98 -35.03
CA ILE A 37 7.19 -23.13 -35.39
C ILE A 37 7.12 -22.95 -36.92
N ASN A 38 6.03 -23.43 -37.54
CA ASN A 38 5.79 -23.27 -38.97
C ASN A 38 5.04 -21.95 -39.27
N ILE A 39 5.79 -20.85 -39.34
CA ILE A 39 5.25 -19.48 -39.49
C ILE A 39 4.34 -19.34 -40.74
N PRO A 40 4.75 -19.75 -41.96
CA PRO A 40 3.90 -19.58 -43.15
C PRO A 40 2.56 -20.30 -43.04
N ARG A 41 2.56 -21.50 -42.44
CA ARG A 41 1.35 -22.30 -42.24
C ARG A 41 0.41 -21.64 -41.24
N ILE A 42 0.92 -21.07 -40.15
CA ILE A 42 0.13 -20.34 -39.16
C ILE A 42 -0.46 -19.07 -39.77
N ILE A 43 0.33 -18.29 -40.53
CA ILE A 43 -0.13 -17.06 -41.19
C ILE A 43 -1.26 -17.35 -42.17
N SER A 44 -1.10 -18.36 -43.03
CA SER A 44 -2.14 -18.75 -44.00
C SER A 44 -3.43 -19.18 -43.30
N LEU A 45 -3.33 -19.96 -42.23
CA LEU A 45 -4.47 -20.40 -41.44
C LEU A 45 -5.22 -19.22 -40.81
N VAL A 46 -4.49 -18.28 -40.22
CA VAL A 46 -5.04 -17.09 -39.59
C VAL A 46 -5.79 -16.23 -40.61
N ASP A 47 -5.21 -16.00 -41.78
CA ASP A 47 -5.83 -15.18 -42.82
C ASP A 47 -7.15 -15.78 -43.34
N ILE A 48 -7.17 -17.10 -43.55
CA ILE A 48 -8.38 -17.82 -43.97
C ILE A 48 -9.51 -17.61 -42.95
N TYR A 49 -9.25 -17.88 -41.66
CA TYR A 49 -10.31 -17.82 -40.66
C TYR A 49 -10.72 -16.41 -40.29
N LEU A 50 -9.80 -15.45 -40.21
CA LEU A 50 -10.17 -14.05 -39.97
C LEU A 50 -10.97 -13.46 -41.13
N SER A 51 -10.88 -14.03 -42.33
CA SER A 51 -11.65 -13.56 -43.50
C SER A 51 -13.07 -14.14 -43.53
N GLN A 52 -13.30 -15.24 -42.82
CA GLN A 52 -14.60 -15.91 -42.74
C GLN A 52 -15.52 -15.35 -41.65
N PHE A 53 -14.95 -14.72 -40.62
CA PHE A 53 -15.71 -14.35 -39.42
C PHE A 53 -15.73 -12.83 -39.20
N SER A 54 -16.92 -12.30 -39.00
CA SER A 54 -17.16 -10.95 -38.50
C SER A 54 -17.56 -10.99 -37.02
N ILE A 55 -17.28 -9.90 -36.30
CA ILE A 55 -17.61 -9.78 -34.88
C ILE A 55 -19.13 -9.70 -34.74
N PRO A 56 -19.76 -10.58 -33.95
CA PRO A 56 -21.19 -10.53 -33.73
C PRO A 56 -21.59 -9.27 -32.94
N GLY A 57 -22.81 -8.77 -33.17
CA GLY A 57 -23.36 -7.68 -32.36
C GLY A 57 -23.77 -8.11 -30.94
N THR A 58 -24.03 -9.40 -30.72
CA THR A 58 -24.42 -9.98 -29.42
C THR A 58 -23.72 -11.32 -29.21
N PHE A 59 -23.75 -11.87 -27.99
CA PHE A 59 -23.18 -13.19 -27.70
C PHE A 59 -24.25 -14.27 -27.52
N ASP A 60 -24.27 -15.24 -28.44
CA ASP A 60 -25.00 -16.50 -28.31
C ASP A 60 -24.00 -17.68 -28.26
N ARG A 61 -24.03 -18.44 -27.17
CA ARG A 61 -23.11 -19.56 -26.97
C ARG A 61 -23.25 -20.64 -28.03
N VAL A 62 -24.47 -21.06 -28.36
CA VAL A 62 -24.71 -22.21 -29.24
C VAL A 62 -24.26 -21.89 -30.65
N ILE A 63 -24.48 -20.64 -31.06
CA ILE A 63 -24.15 -20.17 -32.41
C ILE A 63 -22.65 -19.82 -32.51
N HIS A 64 -22.09 -19.14 -31.50
CA HIS A 64 -20.74 -18.56 -31.60
C HIS A 64 -19.61 -19.46 -31.05
N SER A 65 -19.89 -20.59 -30.37
CA SER A 65 -18.83 -21.42 -29.78
C SER A 65 -17.80 -21.93 -30.80
N SER A 66 -18.23 -22.43 -31.96
CA SER A 66 -17.31 -22.96 -32.98
C SER A 66 -16.44 -21.86 -33.58
N MET A 67 -17.03 -20.70 -33.86
CA MET A 67 -16.33 -19.52 -34.35
C MET A 67 -15.29 -19.03 -33.33
N LEU A 68 -15.67 -18.92 -32.05
CA LEU A 68 -14.74 -18.49 -31.00
C LEU A 68 -13.57 -19.46 -30.79
N LEU A 69 -13.77 -20.76 -30.98
CA LEU A 69 -12.67 -21.72 -30.95
C LEU A 69 -11.70 -21.53 -32.12
N LYS A 70 -12.20 -21.20 -33.32
CA LYS A 70 -11.36 -20.88 -34.49
C LYS A 70 -10.62 -19.54 -34.30
N ILE A 71 -11.28 -18.55 -33.73
CA ILE A 71 -10.64 -17.28 -33.35
C ILE A 71 -9.60 -17.48 -32.24
N HIS A 72 -9.86 -18.35 -31.25
CA HIS A 72 -8.89 -18.74 -30.22
C HIS A 72 -7.64 -19.34 -30.84
N VAL A 73 -7.80 -20.27 -31.78
CA VAL A 73 -6.71 -20.87 -32.58
C VAL A 73 -5.92 -19.75 -33.26
N CYS A 74 -6.57 -18.81 -33.97
CA CYS A 74 -5.88 -17.69 -34.61
C CYS A 74 -5.07 -16.82 -33.62
N ILE A 75 -5.70 -16.40 -32.51
CA ILE A 75 -5.06 -15.61 -31.47
C ILE A 75 -3.83 -16.34 -30.91
N ARG A 76 -3.98 -17.63 -30.59
CA ARG A 76 -2.89 -18.45 -30.04
C ARG A 76 -1.75 -18.64 -31.03
N GLY A 77 -2.05 -18.82 -32.32
CA GLY A 77 -1.05 -18.94 -33.38
C GLY A 77 -0.20 -17.69 -33.52
N ILE A 78 -0.84 -16.53 -33.64
CA ILE A 78 -0.10 -15.25 -33.72
C ILE A 78 0.64 -14.97 -32.42
N TYR A 79 0.00 -15.16 -31.26
CA TYR A 79 0.67 -15.02 -29.96
C TYR A 79 1.95 -15.86 -29.88
N ARG A 80 1.91 -17.11 -30.37
CA ARG A 80 3.07 -18.00 -30.39
C ARG A 80 4.19 -17.45 -31.28
N ILE A 81 3.87 -16.93 -32.48
CA ILE A 81 4.87 -16.30 -33.35
C ILE A 81 5.52 -15.11 -32.64
N VAL A 82 4.71 -14.19 -32.09
CA VAL A 82 5.21 -12.97 -31.43
C VAL A 82 6.06 -13.28 -30.19
N SER A 83 5.63 -14.24 -29.36
CA SER A 83 6.27 -14.53 -28.07
C SER A 83 7.41 -15.55 -28.13
N GLN A 84 7.39 -16.50 -29.08
CA GLN A 84 8.31 -17.65 -29.08
C GLN A 84 9.19 -17.74 -30.34
N SER A 85 8.87 -17.05 -31.44
CA SER A 85 9.68 -17.11 -32.66
C SER A 85 10.78 -16.06 -32.67
N PRO A 86 12.07 -16.44 -32.74
CA PRO A 86 13.15 -15.47 -32.95
C PRO A 86 12.97 -14.66 -34.24
N SER A 87 12.43 -15.31 -35.29
CA SER A 87 12.21 -14.70 -36.60
C SER A 87 11.29 -13.48 -36.56
N PHE A 88 10.35 -13.41 -35.61
CA PHE A 88 9.48 -12.24 -35.49
C PHE A 88 10.28 -10.94 -35.27
N ARG A 89 11.41 -11.00 -34.54
CA ARG A 89 12.24 -9.82 -34.27
C ARG A 89 13.34 -9.58 -35.29
N THR A 90 13.73 -10.61 -36.05
CA THR A 90 14.90 -10.55 -36.95
C THR A 90 14.52 -10.49 -38.43
N ASP A 91 13.32 -10.96 -38.79
CA ASP A 91 12.82 -11.00 -40.15
C ASP A 91 11.71 -9.94 -40.33
N SER A 92 12.03 -8.90 -41.11
CA SER A 92 11.11 -7.78 -41.37
C SER A 92 9.87 -8.20 -42.15
N HIS A 93 9.94 -9.24 -42.97
CA HIS A 93 8.79 -9.77 -43.70
C HIS A 93 7.81 -10.45 -42.74
N VAL A 94 8.33 -11.33 -41.88
CA VAL A 94 7.51 -11.99 -40.84
C VAL A 94 6.89 -10.97 -39.89
N HIS A 95 7.67 -9.97 -39.45
CA HIS A 95 7.15 -8.86 -38.64
C HIS A 95 6.00 -8.17 -39.36
N HIS A 96 6.21 -7.73 -40.61
CA HIS A 96 5.20 -7.02 -41.37
C HIS A 96 3.91 -7.84 -41.56
N GLU A 97 4.02 -9.10 -41.97
CA GLU A 97 2.86 -9.98 -42.17
C GLU A 97 2.07 -10.18 -40.88
N VAL A 98 2.73 -10.48 -39.76
CA VAL A 98 2.08 -10.64 -38.46
C VAL A 98 1.36 -9.36 -38.05
N MET A 99 1.98 -8.20 -38.32
CA MET A 99 1.42 -6.89 -38.01
C MET A 99 0.21 -6.52 -38.88
N THR A 100 -0.04 -7.22 -39.99
CA THR A 100 -1.30 -7.01 -40.74
C THR A 100 -2.53 -7.58 -40.02
N PHE A 101 -2.36 -8.55 -39.11
CA PHE A 101 -3.48 -9.23 -38.44
C PHE A 101 -3.99 -8.52 -37.19
N TRP A 102 -3.15 -7.74 -36.51
CA TRP A 102 -3.53 -7.14 -35.23
C TRP A 102 -4.76 -6.21 -35.31
N PRO A 103 -5.00 -5.40 -36.37
CA PRO A 103 -6.21 -4.57 -36.46
C PRO A 103 -7.50 -5.40 -36.53
N ARG A 104 -7.40 -6.64 -37.04
CA ARG A 104 -8.52 -7.60 -37.13
C ARG A 104 -8.69 -8.38 -35.83
N LEU A 105 -7.59 -8.74 -35.16
CA LEU A 105 -7.61 -9.53 -33.92
C LEU A 105 -7.91 -8.72 -32.66
N ALA A 106 -7.50 -7.45 -32.59
CA ALA A 106 -7.76 -6.61 -31.41
C ALA A 106 -9.26 -6.45 -31.11
N PRO A 107 -10.14 -6.16 -32.08
CA PRO A 107 -11.59 -6.16 -31.88
C PRO A 107 -12.15 -7.49 -31.36
N TRP A 108 -11.63 -8.63 -31.84
CA TRP A 108 -12.01 -9.95 -31.33
C TRP A 108 -11.61 -10.14 -29.88
N CYS A 109 -10.41 -9.69 -29.49
CA CYS A 109 -9.97 -9.75 -28.10
C CYS A 109 -10.84 -8.89 -27.18
N MET A 110 -11.24 -7.70 -27.64
CA MET A 110 -12.20 -6.84 -26.93
C MET A 110 -13.56 -7.50 -26.77
N TYR A 111 -14.08 -8.11 -27.85
CA TYR A 111 -15.35 -8.86 -27.83
C TYR A 111 -15.28 -10.02 -26.81
N ILE A 112 -14.21 -10.81 -26.84
CA ILE A 112 -13.98 -11.91 -25.90
C ILE A 112 -13.93 -11.40 -24.46
N MET A 113 -13.18 -10.33 -24.18
CA MET A 113 -13.13 -9.76 -22.82
C MET A 113 -14.49 -9.28 -22.36
N HIS A 114 -15.22 -8.54 -23.20
CA HIS A 114 -16.52 -8.01 -22.82
C HIS A 114 -17.50 -9.14 -22.49
N TYR A 115 -17.69 -10.09 -23.40
CA TYR A 115 -18.70 -11.12 -23.20
C TYR A 115 -18.24 -12.22 -22.24
N MET A 116 -17.02 -12.75 -22.40
CA MET A 116 -16.57 -13.91 -21.61
C MET A 116 -15.99 -13.54 -20.24
N VAL A 117 -15.57 -12.30 -20.02
CA VAL A 117 -15.02 -11.85 -18.72
C VAL A 117 -15.96 -10.88 -18.01
N VAL A 118 -16.61 -9.95 -18.69
CA VAL A 118 -17.46 -8.95 -18.03
C VAL A 118 -18.92 -9.41 -17.91
N GLU A 119 -19.53 -9.93 -18.99
CA GLU A 119 -20.95 -10.29 -18.98
C GLU A 119 -21.24 -11.71 -18.47
N TYR A 120 -20.41 -12.68 -18.85
CA TYR A 120 -20.67 -14.12 -18.64
C TYR A 120 -19.56 -14.83 -17.82
N ALA A 121 -18.89 -14.12 -16.90
CA ALA A 121 -17.83 -14.69 -16.04
C ALA A 121 -18.27 -15.95 -15.27
N ASP A 122 -19.40 -15.88 -14.55
CA ASP A 122 -19.97 -17.00 -13.77
C ASP A 122 -20.15 -18.25 -14.62
N PHE A 123 -20.53 -18.04 -15.88
CA PHE A 123 -20.76 -19.12 -16.82
C PHE A 123 -19.43 -19.78 -17.23
N VAL A 124 -18.40 -19.01 -17.57
CA VAL A 124 -17.07 -19.54 -17.93
C VAL A 124 -16.50 -20.42 -16.83
N ASN A 125 -16.68 -20.03 -15.56
CA ASN A 125 -16.23 -20.81 -14.40
C ASN A 125 -17.06 -22.08 -14.13
N SER A 126 -18.29 -22.16 -14.66
CA SER A 126 -19.21 -23.30 -14.45
C SER A 126 -19.04 -24.44 -15.46
N VAL A 127 -18.22 -24.24 -16.51
CA VAL A 127 -18.00 -25.25 -17.54
C VAL A 127 -17.04 -26.33 -17.01
N ALA A 128 -17.53 -27.56 -16.87
CA ALA A 128 -16.78 -28.70 -16.34
C ALA A 128 -15.51 -29.03 -17.17
N PRO A 129 -14.44 -29.52 -16.53
CA PRO A 129 -13.09 -29.65 -17.12
C PRO A 129 -12.96 -30.62 -18.30
N ASP A 130 -13.87 -31.58 -18.46
CA ASP A 130 -13.54 -32.74 -19.31
C ASP A 130 -13.71 -32.52 -20.83
N HIS A 131 -14.37 -31.45 -21.30
CA HIS A 131 -14.72 -31.30 -22.73
C HIS A 131 -14.55 -29.91 -23.36
N LEU A 132 -14.14 -28.87 -22.62
CA LEU A 132 -14.11 -27.47 -23.10
C LEU A 132 -12.89 -26.65 -22.62
N ASP A 133 -11.76 -27.30 -22.29
CA ASP A 133 -10.52 -26.63 -21.86
C ASP A 133 -10.09 -25.51 -22.82
N HIS A 134 -10.25 -25.68 -24.13
CA HIS A 134 -9.91 -24.64 -25.11
C HIS A 134 -10.83 -23.42 -25.04
N PHE A 135 -12.13 -23.61 -24.80
CA PHE A 135 -13.10 -22.52 -24.74
C PHE A 135 -12.94 -21.72 -23.43
N ALA A 136 -12.70 -22.39 -22.31
CA ALA A 136 -12.44 -21.74 -21.02
C ALA A 136 -11.13 -20.92 -21.03
N ASN A 137 -10.15 -21.33 -21.84
CA ASN A 137 -8.88 -20.62 -21.99
C ASN A 137 -8.90 -19.47 -23.02
N THR A 138 -9.98 -19.32 -23.82
CA THR A 138 -10.11 -18.24 -24.81
C THR A 138 -9.86 -16.84 -24.25
N PRO A 139 -10.43 -16.45 -23.10
CA PRO A 139 -10.16 -15.14 -22.50
C PRO A 139 -8.70 -14.96 -22.08
N THR A 140 -8.08 -16.02 -21.57
CA THR A 140 -6.67 -16.01 -21.17
C THR A 140 -5.76 -15.70 -22.35
N TYR A 141 -5.91 -16.42 -23.46
CA TYR A 141 -5.09 -16.18 -24.65
C TYR A 141 -5.39 -14.84 -25.33
N ALA A 142 -6.65 -14.39 -25.32
CA ALA A 142 -7.00 -13.06 -25.82
C ALA A 142 -6.26 -11.95 -25.05
N VAL A 143 -6.25 -12.03 -23.71
CA VAL A 143 -5.53 -11.06 -22.86
C VAL A 143 -4.02 -11.18 -23.01
N GLN A 144 -3.47 -12.40 -23.06
CA GLN A 144 -2.04 -12.61 -23.32
C GLN A 144 -1.60 -12.04 -24.67
N TYR A 145 -2.38 -12.27 -25.72
CA TYR A 145 -2.12 -11.70 -27.04
C TYR A 145 -2.16 -10.16 -26.99
N MET A 146 -3.22 -9.57 -26.45
CA MET A 146 -3.29 -8.11 -26.30
C MET A 146 -2.11 -7.55 -25.52
N TYR A 147 -1.72 -8.20 -24.43
CA TYR A 147 -0.55 -7.83 -23.64
C TYR A 147 0.75 -7.83 -24.46
N GLU A 148 1.02 -8.87 -25.25
CA GLU A 148 2.22 -8.88 -26.10
C GLU A 148 2.15 -7.81 -27.18
N MET A 149 0.98 -7.62 -27.79
CA MET A 149 0.78 -6.60 -28.82
C MET A 149 0.95 -5.18 -28.26
N ILE A 150 0.45 -4.89 -27.06
CA ILE A 150 0.65 -3.60 -26.36
C ILE A 150 2.13 -3.33 -26.06
N SER A 151 2.99 -4.35 -26.09
CA SER A 151 4.43 -4.21 -25.91
C SER A 151 5.15 -3.67 -27.14
N LEU A 152 4.45 -3.57 -28.28
CA LEU A 152 4.96 -2.99 -29.51
C LEU A 152 4.46 -1.54 -29.59
N ASP A 153 5.37 -0.57 -29.57
CA ASP A 153 5.06 0.87 -29.52
C ASP A 153 4.09 1.30 -30.64
N GLU A 154 4.29 0.77 -31.86
CA GLU A 154 3.44 1.05 -33.01
C GLU A 154 1.99 0.59 -32.81
N VAL A 155 1.78 -0.53 -32.13
CA VAL A 155 0.45 -1.07 -31.83
C VAL A 155 -0.17 -0.32 -30.68
N LYS A 156 0.62 -0.08 -29.63
CA LYS A 156 0.17 0.66 -28.45
C LYS A 156 -0.38 2.04 -28.82
N ARG A 157 0.36 2.80 -29.64
CA ARG A 157 -0.10 4.11 -30.17
C ARG A 157 -1.37 3.99 -31.00
N THR A 158 -1.44 3.00 -31.90
CA THR A 158 -2.63 2.84 -32.74
C THR A 158 -3.85 2.42 -31.92
N LEU A 159 -3.68 1.57 -30.90
CA LEU A 159 -4.73 1.19 -29.96
C LEU A 159 -5.20 2.38 -29.12
N ALA A 160 -4.30 3.27 -28.72
CA ALA A 160 -4.65 4.47 -27.97
C ALA A 160 -5.58 5.39 -28.77
N ILE A 161 -5.31 5.56 -30.07
CA ILE A 161 -6.15 6.34 -31.00
C ILE A 161 -7.48 5.62 -31.28
N SER A 162 -7.42 4.32 -31.55
CA SER A 162 -8.58 3.54 -32.01
C SER A 162 -9.53 3.17 -30.86
N PHE A 163 -9.02 3.07 -29.63
CA PHE A 163 -9.75 2.63 -28.44
C PHE A 163 -9.38 3.49 -27.21
N PRO A 164 -9.77 4.77 -27.17
CA PRO A 164 -9.40 5.70 -26.08
C PRO A 164 -9.90 5.28 -24.69
N GLY A 165 -10.83 4.31 -24.59
CA GLY A 165 -11.32 3.73 -23.34
C GLY A 165 -10.70 2.37 -22.95
N LEU A 166 -9.62 1.93 -23.62
CA LEU A 166 -9.06 0.59 -23.42
C LEU A 166 -8.61 0.34 -21.98
N LEU A 167 -7.92 1.30 -21.35
CA LEU A 167 -7.46 1.18 -19.96
C LEU A 167 -8.62 0.99 -18.97
N ILE A 168 -9.72 1.73 -19.17
CA ILE A 168 -10.96 1.60 -18.38
C ILE A 168 -11.57 0.22 -18.55
N ASN A 169 -11.63 -0.28 -19.79
CA ASN A 169 -12.19 -1.60 -20.08
C ASN A 169 -11.33 -2.73 -19.50
N LEU A 170 -10.00 -2.65 -19.62
CA LEU A 170 -9.07 -3.62 -19.02
C LEU A 170 -9.21 -3.65 -17.50
N THR A 171 -9.31 -2.47 -16.87
CA THR A 171 -9.47 -2.37 -15.42
C THR A 171 -10.83 -2.91 -14.98
N ASN A 172 -11.92 -2.60 -15.69
CA ASN A 172 -13.24 -3.14 -15.40
C ASN A 172 -13.29 -4.67 -15.55
N ALA A 173 -12.64 -5.20 -16.59
CA ALA A 173 -12.50 -6.64 -16.77
C ALA A 173 -11.70 -7.26 -15.62
N TRP A 174 -10.65 -6.60 -15.13
CA TRP A 174 -9.89 -7.07 -13.98
C TRP A 174 -10.75 -7.11 -12.71
N VAL A 175 -11.52 -6.06 -12.44
CA VAL A 175 -12.46 -6.00 -11.30
C VAL A 175 -13.44 -7.17 -11.33
N VAL A 176 -14.10 -7.42 -12.48
CA VAL A 176 -15.05 -8.54 -12.61
C VAL A 176 -14.33 -9.88 -12.47
N ALA A 177 -13.16 -10.03 -13.09
CA ALA A 177 -12.39 -11.28 -13.00
C ALA A 177 -11.98 -11.60 -11.55
N VAL A 178 -11.65 -10.59 -10.74
CA VAL A 178 -11.38 -10.78 -9.30
C VAL A 178 -12.65 -11.07 -8.52
N GLU A 179 -13.76 -10.37 -8.81
CA GLU A 179 -15.06 -10.58 -8.14
C GLU A 179 -15.57 -12.02 -8.33
N GLU A 180 -15.40 -12.57 -9.53
CA GLU A 180 -15.91 -13.88 -9.94
C GLU A 180 -14.84 -14.99 -9.95
N HIS A 181 -13.62 -14.75 -9.47
CA HIS A 181 -12.52 -15.73 -9.46
C HIS A 181 -12.12 -16.27 -10.85
N VAL A 182 -12.24 -15.46 -11.91
CA VAL A 182 -11.80 -15.84 -13.25
C VAL A 182 -10.26 -15.79 -13.32
N PRO A 183 -9.56 -16.88 -13.71
CA PRO A 183 -8.08 -16.94 -13.75
C PRO A 183 -7.41 -15.85 -14.60
N VAL A 184 -8.15 -15.28 -15.56
CA VAL A 184 -7.68 -14.21 -16.46
C VAL A 184 -7.28 -12.93 -15.72
N CYS A 185 -7.73 -12.72 -14.47
CA CYS A 185 -7.34 -11.57 -13.65
C CYS A 185 -5.82 -11.38 -13.57
N ASN A 186 -5.07 -12.49 -13.54
CA ASN A 186 -3.62 -12.49 -13.52
C ASN A 186 -3.01 -11.79 -14.74
N PHE A 187 -3.52 -12.06 -15.94
CA PHE A 187 -3.01 -11.50 -17.20
C PHE A 187 -3.50 -10.08 -17.44
N LEU A 188 -4.69 -9.74 -16.96
CA LEU A 188 -5.25 -8.38 -17.07
C LEU A 188 -4.39 -7.36 -16.32
N TYR A 189 -3.92 -7.70 -15.12
CA TYR A 189 -2.96 -6.86 -14.39
C TYR A 189 -1.70 -6.58 -15.23
N ILE A 190 -1.13 -7.62 -15.86
CA ILE A 190 0.11 -7.48 -16.63
C ILE A 190 -0.13 -6.58 -17.86
N ALA A 191 -1.27 -6.75 -18.54
CA ALA A 191 -1.68 -5.90 -19.66
C ALA A 191 -1.81 -4.42 -19.24
N ILE A 192 -2.51 -4.15 -18.13
CA ILE A 192 -2.65 -2.80 -17.55
C ILE A 192 -1.27 -2.20 -17.24
N ARG A 193 -0.38 -2.99 -16.62
CA ARG A 193 0.96 -2.51 -16.27
C ARG A 193 1.77 -2.11 -17.51
N LYS A 194 1.79 -2.93 -18.57
CA LYS A 194 2.50 -2.59 -19.81
C LYS A 194 1.89 -1.38 -20.52
N TRP A 195 0.58 -1.24 -20.45
CA TRP A 195 -0.10 -0.06 -20.96
C TRP A 195 0.39 1.23 -20.28
N LEU A 196 0.65 1.17 -18.97
CA LEU A 196 1.12 2.29 -18.15
C LEU A 196 2.65 2.50 -18.13
N GLN A 197 3.44 1.67 -18.82
CA GLN A 197 4.91 1.78 -18.78
C GLN A 197 5.49 3.00 -19.51
N ASP A 198 4.68 3.75 -20.27
CA ASP A 198 5.11 4.96 -20.97
C ASP A 198 4.67 6.21 -20.22
N ASP A 199 5.54 7.23 -20.18
CA ASP A 199 5.28 8.51 -19.50
C ASP A 199 4.23 9.39 -20.21
N ASP A 200 3.81 9.04 -21.42
CA ASP A 200 2.78 9.77 -22.18
C ASP A 200 1.36 9.43 -21.69
N GLN A 201 1.03 9.93 -20.51
CA GLN A 201 -0.30 9.82 -19.90
C GLN A 201 -1.41 10.50 -20.73
N SER A 202 -1.05 11.42 -21.64
CA SER A 202 -2.01 12.12 -22.49
C SER A 202 -2.57 11.20 -23.57
N THR A 203 -1.71 10.36 -24.14
CA THR A 203 -2.04 9.39 -25.18
C THR A 203 -2.56 8.08 -24.60
N PHE A 204 -1.89 7.54 -23.57
CA PHE A 204 -2.25 6.22 -23.01
C PHE A 204 -3.29 6.30 -21.89
N GLY A 205 -3.77 7.50 -21.58
CA GLY A 205 -4.77 7.70 -20.56
C GLY A 205 -4.19 7.64 -19.16
N ASP A 206 -4.97 8.20 -18.23
CA ASP A 206 -4.58 8.42 -16.86
C ASP A 206 -5.23 7.35 -15.97
N ILE A 207 -4.39 6.64 -15.21
CA ILE A 207 -4.83 5.61 -14.29
C ILE A 207 -5.75 6.18 -13.20
N SER A 208 -5.50 7.40 -12.73
CA SER A 208 -6.36 8.09 -11.75
C SER A 208 -7.75 8.34 -12.33
N ARG A 209 -7.84 8.84 -13.58
CA ARG A 209 -9.12 9.01 -14.29
C ARG A 209 -9.86 7.69 -14.49
N THR A 210 -9.13 6.64 -14.86
CA THR A 210 -9.70 5.29 -15.01
C THR A 210 -10.30 4.80 -13.70
N MET A 211 -9.59 4.97 -12.59
CA MET A 211 -10.06 4.52 -11.28
C MET A 211 -11.25 5.32 -10.76
N ASN A 212 -11.31 6.61 -11.06
CA ASN A 212 -12.47 7.44 -10.70
C ASN A 212 -13.75 7.03 -11.47
N ALA A 213 -13.62 6.34 -12.60
CA ALA A 213 -14.77 5.80 -13.33
C ALA A 213 -15.35 4.52 -12.70
N ILE A 214 -14.61 3.84 -11.83
CA ILE A 214 -15.05 2.59 -11.19
C ILE A 214 -15.67 2.89 -9.83
N PRO A 215 -16.90 2.40 -9.53
CA PRO A 215 -17.52 2.63 -8.23
C PRO A 215 -16.66 2.11 -7.06
N MET A 216 -16.37 2.97 -6.09
CA MET A 216 -15.61 2.65 -4.88
C MET A 216 -16.07 1.34 -4.18
N PRO A 217 -17.38 1.04 -4.04
CA PRO A 217 -17.83 -0.21 -3.42
C PRO A 217 -17.34 -1.47 -4.14
N ARG A 218 -17.18 -1.42 -5.48
CA ARG A 218 -16.66 -2.56 -6.26
C ARG A 218 -15.16 -2.75 -6.06
N LEU A 219 -14.39 -1.66 -6.08
CA LEU A 219 -12.95 -1.72 -5.78
C LEU A 219 -12.70 -2.30 -4.38
N MET A 220 -13.51 -1.91 -3.40
CA MET A 220 -13.44 -2.47 -2.04
C MET A 220 -13.86 -3.95 -1.99
N ALA A 221 -14.82 -4.38 -2.80
CA ALA A 221 -15.19 -5.80 -2.91
C ALA A 221 -14.02 -6.65 -3.47
N CYS A 222 -13.26 -6.13 -4.43
CA CYS A 222 -12.04 -6.80 -4.91
C CYS A 222 -11.03 -7.01 -3.78
N LEU A 223 -10.80 -6.01 -2.92
CA LEU A 223 -9.94 -6.18 -1.74
C LEU A 223 -10.44 -7.32 -0.84
N VAL A 224 -11.73 -7.36 -0.52
CA VAL A 224 -12.32 -8.44 0.29
C VAL A 224 -12.10 -9.82 -0.35
N ARG A 225 -12.19 -9.92 -1.67
CA ARG A 225 -11.92 -11.17 -2.41
C ARG A 225 -10.44 -11.57 -2.38
N ILE A 226 -9.52 -10.63 -2.55
CA ILE A 226 -8.08 -10.90 -2.42
C ILE A 226 -7.77 -11.40 -1.00
N ILE A 227 -8.40 -10.80 0.02
CA ILE A 227 -8.29 -11.23 1.42
C ILE A 227 -8.81 -12.67 1.58
N SER A 228 -9.98 -12.99 1.03
CA SER A 228 -10.60 -14.32 1.20
C SER A 228 -9.76 -15.43 0.58
N CYS A 229 -9.17 -15.21 -0.60
CA CYS A 229 -8.26 -16.17 -1.25
C CYS A 229 -7.09 -16.60 -0.34
N VAL A 230 -6.58 -15.69 0.50
CA VAL A 230 -5.53 -16.00 1.47
C VAL A 230 -6.09 -16.75 2.68
N GLN A 231 -7.26 -16.32 3.16
CA GLN A 231 -7.91 -16.90 4.35
C GLN A 231 -8.41 -18.33 4.13
N GLU A 232 -8.82 -18.66 2.91
CA GLU A 232 -9.30 -19.99 2.52
C GLU A 232 -8.18 -21.04 2.44
N ARG A 233 -6.91 -20.61 2.54
CA ARG A 233 -5.69 -21.47 2.60
C ARG A 233 -5.65 -22.58 1.53
N PRO A 234 -5.81 -22.26 0.23
CA PRO A 234 -5.57 -23.25 -0.80
C PRO A 234 -4.12 -23.73 -0.74
N VAL A 235 -3.91 -25.04 -0.84
CA VAL A 235 -2.59 -25.67 -0.96
C VAL A 235 -2.56 -26.44 -2.29
N PRO A 236 -1.63 -26.12 -3.22
CA PRO A 236 -0.62 -25.06 -3.13
C PRO A 236 -1.20 -23.64 -3.25
N LEU A 237 -0.51 -22.65 -2.70
CA LEU A 237 -0.91 -21.25 -2.81
C LEU A 237 -0.71 -20.75 -4.26
N PRO A 238 -1.69 -20.05 -4.85
CA PRO A 238 -1.55 -19.47 -6.19
C PRO A 238 -0.73 -18.17 -6.13
N TRP A 239 0.58 -18.29 -5.90
CA TRP A 239 1.51 -17.17 -5.66
C TRP A 239 1.41 -16.06 -6.71
N ASP A 240 1.45 -16.40 -8.00
CA ASP A 240 1.39 -15.40 -9.09
C ASP A 240 0.09 -14.61 -9.08
N VAL A 241 -1.05 -15.28 -8.86
CA VAL A 241 -2.38 -14.66 -8.81
C VAL A 241 -2.45 -13.71 -7.62
N LEU A 242 -2.01 -14.17 -6.44
CA LEU A 242 -2.00 -13.33 -5.24
C LEU A 242 -1.07 -12.12 -5.42
N ARG A 243 0.12 -12.32 -5.99
CA ARG A 243 1.11 -11.25 -6.18
C ARG A 243 0.54 -10.18 -7.10
N ASN A 244 0.06 -10.58 -8.26
CA ASN A 244 -0.41 -9.65 -9.28
C ASN A 244 -1.63 -8.86 -8.80
N ASN A 245 -2.55 -9.50 -8.09
CA ASN A 245 -3.68 -8.80 -7.48
C ASN A 245 -3.27 -7.86 -6.34
N MET A 246 -2.26 -8.21 -5.54
CA MET A 246 -1.70 -7.30 -4.53
C MET A 246 -0.99 -6.10 -5.16
N VAL A 247 -0.23 -6.30 -6.23
CA VAL A 247 0.42 -5.19 -6.93
C VAL A 247 -0.62 -4.28 -7.56
N MET A 248 -1.69 -4.85 -8.14
CA MET A 248 -2.80 -4.05 -8.64
C MET A 248 -3.45 -3.25 -7.51
N PHE A 249 -3.75 -3.88 -6.37
CA PHE A 249 -4.27 -3.19 -5.19
C PHE A 249 -3.35 -2.04 -4.71
N PHE A 250 -2.03 -2.26 -4.71
CA PHE A 250 -1.07 -1.22 -4.36
C PHE A 250 -1.08 -0.08 -5.38
N LEU A 251 -1.08 -0.38 -6.69
CA LEU A 251 -1.20 0.61 -7.75
C LEU A 251 -2.47 1.47 -7.54
N LEU A 252 -3.61 0.84 -7.25
CA LEU A 252 -4.86 1.54 -6.93
C LEU A 252 -4.71 2.49 -5.73
N CYS A 253 -4.00 2.06 -4.68
CA CYS A 253 -3.76 2.90 -3.50
C CYS A 253 -2.78 4.06 -3.76
N SER A 254 -1.81 3.87 -4.66
CA SER A 254 -0.86 4.92 -5.02
C SER A 254 -1.52 6.03 -5.84
N GLU A 255 -2.38 5.64 -6.77
CA GLU A 255 -2.99 6.55 -7.76
C GLU A 255 -4.31 7.18 -7.28
N ASN A 256 -5.08 6.49 -6.42
CA ASN A 256 -6.37 6.99 -5.95
C ASN A 256 -6.38 7.24 -4.44
N HIS A 257 -6.30 8.53 -4.06
CA HIS A 257 -6.30 8.97 -2.66
C HIS A 257 -7.54 8.48 -1.88
N GLN A 258 -8.73 8.52 -2.51
CA GLN A 258 -9.98 8.12 -1.86
C GLN A 258 -10.03 6.60 -1.64
N PHE A 259 -9.52 5.82 -2.60
CA PHE A 259 -9.41 4.36 -2.46
C PHE A 259 -8.39 3.98 -1.38
N ARG A 260 -7.25 4.68 -1.34
CA ARG A 260 -6.24 4.51 -0.28
C ARG A 260 -6.84 4.76 1.09
N LEU A 261 -7.51 5.90 1.27
CA LEU A 261 -8.15 6.25 2.53
C LEU A 261 -9.20 5.20 2.92
N ASN A 262 -10.12 4.86 2.02
CA ASN A 262 -11.12 3.82 2.29
C ASN A 262 -10.50 2.48 2.66
N SER A 263 -9.42 2.07 1.99
CA SER A 263 -8.69 0.84 2.30
C SER A 263 -8.11 0.87 3.72
N LEU A 264 -7.48 1.98 4.12
CA LEU A 264 -6.96 2.18 5.48
C LEU A 264 -8.08 2.13 6.53
N LEU A 265 -9.18 2.85 6.29
CA LEU A 265 -10.37 2.85 7.14
C LEU A 265 -11.01 1.46 7.26
N LYS A 266 -10.83 0.60 6.25
CA LYS A 266 -11.28 -0.81 6.23
C LYS A 266 -10.19 -1.81 6.63
N HIS A 267 -9.22 -1.36 7.44
CA HIS A 267 -8.21 -2.21 8.08
C HIS A 267 -7.27 -2.95 7.12
N SER A 268 -6.90 -2.32 6.00
CA SER A 268 -5.89 -2.86 5.08
C SER A 268 -4.53 -3.09 5.75
N VAL A 269 -4.09 -2.20 6.65
CA VAL A 269 -2.82 -2.35 7.39
C VAL A 269 -2.79 -3.64 8.22
N PRO A 270 -3.76 -3.87 9.14
CA PRO A 270 -3.88 -5.15 9.83
C PRO A 270 -3.93 -6.36 8.90
N TRP A 271 -4.66 -6.27 7.78
CA TRP A 271 -4.73 -7.37 6.83
C TRP A 271 -3.37 -7.70 6.20
N ILE A 272 -2.64 -6.72 5.69
CA ILE A 272 -1.31 -6.93 5.09
C ILE A 272 -0.34 -7.52 6.12
N CYS A 273 -0.34 -7.03 7.37
CA CYS A 273 0.50 -7.59 8.42
C CYS A 273 0.15 -9.06 8.73
N ARG A 274 -1.14 -9.41 8.73
CA ARG A 274 -1.59 -10.81 8.88
C ARG A 274 -1.19 -11.68 7.69
N LEU A 275 -1.22 -11.13 6.47
CA LEU A 275 -0.75 -11.83 5.28
C LEU A 275 0.75 -12.14 5.36
N ILE A 276 1.58 -11.16 5.74
CA ILE A 276 3.02 -11.38 5.95
C ILE A 276 3.24 -12.47 7.01
N THR A 277 2.49 -12.40 8.11
CA THR A 277 2.55 -13.41 9.19
C THR A 277 2.16 -14.80 8.67
N TYR A 278 1.13 -14.90 7.84
CA TYR A 278 0.70 -16.15 7.22
C TYR A 278 1.77 -16.72 6.28
N ILE A 279 2.32 -15.90 5.38
CA ILE A 279 3.37 -16.30 4.44
C ILE A 279 4.59 -16.82 5.19
N ARG A 280 5.02 -16.12 6.24
CA ARG A 280 6.10 -16.59 7.11
C ARG A 280 5.83 -17.99 7.65
N HIS A 281 4.68 -18.20 8.28
CA HIS A 281 4.34 -19.49 8.87
C HIS A 281 4.17 -20.61 7.83
N TYR A 282 3.79 -20.25 6.61
CA TYR A 282 3.76 -21.17 5.49
C TYR A 282 5.19 -21.56 5.07
N LEU A 283 6.09 -20.59 4.92
CA LEU A 283 7.49 -20.83 4.53
C LEU A 283 8.31 -21.57 5.59
N ASP A 284 7.97 -21.42 6.87
CA ASP A 284 8.56 -22.23 7.94
C ASP A 284 8.22 -23.73 7.75
N LYS A 285 7.09 -24.05 7.09
CA LYS A 285 6.66 -25.44 6.79
C LYS A 285 7.09 -25.92 5.40
N TYR A 286 7.13 -25.02 4.43
CA TYR A 286 7.40 -25.28 3.02
C TYR A 286 8.55 -24.39 2.52
N PRO A 287 9.78 -24.62 3.01
CA PRO A 287 10.94 -23.78 2.67
C PRO A 287 11.30 -23.82 1.17
N GLU A 288 10.90 -24.85 0.44
CA GLU A 288 11.07 -24.98 -1.01
C GLU A 288 10.30 -23.91 -1.81
N GLU A 289 9.22 -23.33 -1.25
CA GLU A 289 8.44 -22.29 -1.92
C GLU A 289 8.97 -20.87 -1.69
N MET A 290 10.08 -20.74 -0.96
CA MET A 290 10.64 -19.46 -0.51
C MET A 290 10.94 -18.48 -1.66
N GLN A 291 11.43 -18.96 -2.80
CA GLN A 291 11.67 -18.12 -3.97
C GLN A 291 10.38 -17.54 -4.55
N ARG A 292 9.29 -18.32 -4.59
CA ARG A 292 7.98 -17.87 -5.13
C ARG A 292 7.31 -16.87 -4.19
N ALA A 293 7.43 -17.10 -2.88
CA ALA A 293 6.84 -16.25 -1.87
C ALA A 293 7.58 -14.91 -1.66
N ALA A 294 8.87 -14.84 -2.00
CA ALA A 294 9.72 -13.69 -1.73
C ALA A 294 9.13 -12.36 -2.20
N GLN A 295 8.57 -12.32 -3.41
CA GLN A 295 7.99 -11.11 -4.00
C GLN A 295 6.81 -10.55 -3.19
N HIS A 296 6.11 -11.38 -2.42
CA HIS A 296 5.01 -10.91 -1.58
C HIS A 296 5.49 -10.08 -0.40
N PHE A 297 6.67 -10.34 0.16
CA PHE A 297 7.27 -9.47 1.17
C PHE A 297 7.54 -8.09 0.58
N THR A 298 8.14 -8.04 -0.61
CA THR A 298 8.43 -6.78 -1.31
C THR A 298 7.16 -5.96 -1.55
N VAL A 299 6.11 -6.57 -2.11
CA VAL A 299 4.84 -5.86 -2.36
C VAL A 299 4.17 -5.42 -1.07
N SER A 300 4.20 -6.27 -0.04
CA SER A 300 3.59 -5.95 1.27
C SER A 300 4.31 -4.81 1.98
N PHE A 301 5.64 -4.82 2.02
CA PHE A 301 6.42 -3.74 2.64
C PHE A 301 6.33 -2.44 1.83
N ALA A 302 6.35 -2.52 0.49
CA ALA A 302 6.15 -1.38 -0.39
C ALA A 302 4.77 -0.73 -0.20
N TYR A 303 3.74 -1.51 0.14
CA TYR A 303 2.44 -0.97 0.54
C TYR A 303 2.48 -0.35 1.94
N LEU A 304 3.03 -1.06 2.93
CA LEU A 304 3.02 -0.62 4.32
C LEU A 304 3.79 0.68 4.53
N ALA A 305 4.97 0.85 3.92
CA ALA A 305 5.79 2.05 4.09
C ALA A 305 4.99 3.36 3.90
N PRO A 306 4.38 3.64 2.73
CA PRO A 306 3.58 4.85 2.53
C PRO A 306 2.23 4.84 3.29
N ALA A 307 1.68 3.68 3.60
CA ALA A 307 0.45 3.58 4.42
C ALA A 307 0.69 4.07 5.86
N LEU A 308 1.86 3.75 6.43
CA LEU A 308 2.22 4.10 7.81
C LEU A 308 2.65 5.56 7.97
N GLU A 309 3.01 6.26 6.88
CA GLU A 309 3.25 7.71 6.89
C GLU A 309 2.00 8.54 7.19
N GLY A 310 0.81 7.96 7.13
CA GLY A 310 -0.43 8.71 7.30
C GLY A 310 -0.63 9.26 8.71
N ALA A 311 -0.40 8.44 9.74
CA ALA A 311 -0.65 8.77 11.14
C ALA A 311 -0.04 7.71 12.08
N PRO A 312 0.33 8.07 13.34
CA PRO A 312 0.82 7.12 14.34
C PRO A 312 -0.10 5.93 14.58
N GLU A 313 -1.42 6.11 14.47
CA GLU A 313 -2.42 5.04 14.68
C GLU A 313 -2.26 3.88 13.70
N TRP A 314 -1.85 4.15 12.46
CA TRP A 314 -1.58 3.08 11.49
C TRP A 314 -0.35 2.27 11.90
N ILE A 315 0.66 2.91 12.48
CA ILE A 315 1.84 2.24 13.03
C ILE A 315 1.44 1.34 14.19
N ILE A 316 0.58 1.83 15.11
CA ILE A 316 0.04 1.04 16.21
C ILE A 316 -0.63 -0.23 15.66
N GLN A 317 -1.53 -0.08 14.67
CA GLN A 317 -2.21 -1.21 14.05
C GLN A 317 -1.22 -2.22 13.45
N ALA A 318 -0.18 -1.77 12.77
CA ALA A 318 0.82 -2.66 12.19
C ALA A 318 1.63 -3.42 13.25
N VAL A 319 2.08 -2.71 14.29
CA VAL A 319 2.86 -3.31 15.39
C VAL A 319 2.03 -4.31 16.18
N GLU A 320 0.77 -4.01 16.48
CA GLU A 320 -0.16 -4.93 17.14
C GLU A 320 -0.45 -6.17 16.27
N ASN A 321 -0.37 -6.05 14.95
CA ASN A 321 -0.51 -7.17 14.00
C ASN A 321 0.84 -7.79 13.61
N ARG A 322 1.83 -7.78 14.52
CA ARG A 322 3.11 -8.50 14.41
C ARG A 322 4.06 -8.01 13.32
N LEU A 323 3.99 -6.73 12.89
CA LEU A 323 4.94 -6.17 11.93
C LEU A 323 6.40 -6.35 12.38
N ILE A 324 6.72 -5.99 13.63
CA ILE A 324 8.08 -6.11 14.20
C ILE A 324 8.61 -7.55 14.13
N VAL A 325 7.79 -8.51 14.56
CA VAL A 325 8.17 -9.93 14.53
C VAL A 325 8.34 -10.43 13.09
N SER A 326 7.56 -9.90 12.15
CA SER A 326 7.65 -10.24 10.74
C SER A 326 8.90 -9.66 10.08
N LEU A 327 9.26 -8.41 10.41
CA LEU A 327 10.51 -7.78 10.00
C LEU A 327 11.71 -8.57 10.53
N ALA A 328 11.66 -9.05 11.78
CA ALA A 328 12.76 -9.83 12.35
C ALA A 328 12.97 -11.16 11.62
N TRP A 329 11.87 -11.86 11.32
CA TRP A 329 11.94 -13.08 10.52
C TRP A 329 12.48 -12.80 9.12
N TYR A 330 12.05 -11.70 8.49
CA TYR A 330 12.55 -11.28 7.19
C TYR A 330 14.04 -10.94 7.23
N SER A 331 14.53 -10.25 8.26
CA SER A 331 15.95 -9.96 8.44
C SER A 331 16.78 -11.25 8.59
N LYS A 332 16.29 -12.21 9.38
CA LYS A 332 16.96 -13.50 9.61
C LYS A 332 17.00 -14.39 8.36
N ASN A 333 15.91 -14.43 7.59
CA ASN A 333 15.76 -15.34 6.45
C ASN A 333 15.94 -14.66 5.08
N GLY A 334 16.18 -13.36 5.04
CA GLY A 334 16.17 -12.55 3.83
C GLY A 334 17.22 -12.97 2.80
N HIS A 335 18.38 -13.44 3.24
CA HIS A 335 19.44 -13.97 2.37
C HIS A 335 18.99 -15.19 1.54
N ARG A 336 17.99 -15.93 2.02
CA ARG A 336 17.40 -17.09 1.33
C ARG A 336 16.34 -16.67 0.30
N LEU A 337 15.90 -15.42 0.35
CA LEU A 337 14.97 -14.84 -0.60
C LEU A 337 15.77 -14.31 -1.80
N SER A 338 15.64 -14.93 -2.98
CA SER A 338 16.28 -14.48 -4.22
C SER A 338 15.62 -13.20 -4.77
N LEU A 339 15.71 -12.10 -4.03
CA LEU A 339 15.07 -10.81 -4.32
C LEU A 339 16.03 -9.86 -5.03
N PRO A 340 15.53 -8.99 -5.94
CA PRO A 340 16.23 -7.76 -6.29
C PRO A 340 16.39 -6.93 -5.01
N GLN A 341 17.61 -6.87 -4.47
CA GLN A 341 17.83 -6.39 -3.11
C GLN A 341 17.47 -4.91 -2.96
N ASP A 342 17.74 -4.07 -3.97
CA ASP A 342 17.65 -2.61 -3.83
C ASP A 342 16.23 -2.07 -3.60
N LEU A 343 15.23 -2.55 -4.36
CA LEU A 343 13.86 -2.03 -4.30
C LEU A 343 13.14 -2.40 -2.99
N ASN A 344 13.36 -3.62 -2.49
CA ASN A 344 12.74 -4.04 -1.23
C ASN A 344 13.38 -3.35 -0.03
N MET A 345 14.69 -3.10 -0.09
CA MET A 345 15.43 -2.46 0.99
C MET A 345 15.01 -1.02 1.22
N LEU A 346 14.54 -0.28 0.19
CA LEU A 346 13.97 1.06 0.36
C LEU A 346 12.69 1.05 1.22
N ALA A 347 11.76 0.14 0.94
CA ALA A 347 10.53 0.02 1.71
C ALA A 347 10.80 -0.41 3.16
N VAL A 348 11.70 -1.40 3.34
CA VAL A 348 12.11 -1.88 4.67
C VAL A 348 12.82 -0.77 5.46
N ARG A 349 13.73 -0.03 4.82
CA ARG A 349 14.39 1.15 5.39
C ARG A 349 13.35 2.15 5.92
N ARG A 350 12.38 2.49 5.07
CA ARG A 350 11.34 3.46 5.43
C ARG A 350 10.49 2.98 6.60
N LEU A 351 10.17 1.68 6.65
CA LEU A 351 9.46 1.09 7.80
C LEU A 351 10.25 1.24 9.10
N PHE A 352 11.57 0.97 9.09
CA PHE A 352 12.41 1.17 10.27
C PHE A 352 12.47 2.63 10.70
N GLU A 353 12.63 3.56 9.76
CA GLU A 353 12.63 5.00 10.05
C GLU A 353 11.31 5.44 10.71
N LEU A 354 10.16 5.03 10.14
CA LEU A 354 8.84 5.33 10.69
C LEU A 354 8.64 4.73 12.09
N LEU A 355 9.02 3.47 12.28
CA LEU A 355 8.91 2.80 13.58
C LEU A 355 9.80 3.47 14.63
N THR A 356 11.05 3.78 14.28
CA THR A 356 12.02 4.38 15.20
C THR A 356 11.57 5.78 15.62
N THR A 357 11.29 6.66 14.67
CA THR A 357 10.95 8.07 14.96
C THR A 357 9.64 8.19 15.74
N ASN A 358 8.61 7.42 15.36
CA ASN A 358 7.29 7.48 16.01
C ASN A 358 7.24 6.81 17.39
N THR A 359 8.30 6.14 17.88
CA THR A 359 8.33 5.67 19.28
C THR A 359 8.36 6.81 20.32
N ILE A 360 8.44 8.07 19.89
CA ILE A 360 8.23 9.24 20.76
C ILE A 360 6.78 9.32 21.24
N TRP A 361 5.82 8.77 20.47
CA TRP A 361 4.45 8.60 20.90
C TRP A 361 4.35 7.43 21.87
N ARG A 362 3.81 7.67 23.07
CA ARG A 362 3.61 6.63 24.09
C ARG A 362 2.72 5.49 23.57
N SER A 363 1.72 5.83 22.77
CA SER A 363 0.81 4.89 22.13
C SER A 363 1.51 3.92 21.16
N VAL A 364 2.59 4.36 20.51
CA VAL A 364 3.45 3.53 19.63
C VAL A 364 4.55 2.82 20.42
N LEU A 365 5.21 3.52 21.36
CA LEU A 365 6.30 2.98 22.18
C LEU A 365 5.91 1.69 22.90
N ARG A 366 4.73 1.66 23.53
CA ARG A 366 4.27 0.53 24.35
C ARG A 366 4.11 -0.78 23.55
N PRO A 367 3.35 -0.82 22.44
CA PRO A 367 3.26 -2.02 21.63
C PRO A 367 4.60 -2.37 20.99
N THR A 368 5.41 -1.39 20.55
CA THR A 368 6.75 -1.67 19.98
C THR A 368 7.66 -2.34 20.99
N PHE A 369 7.77 -1.83 22.22
CA PHE A 369 8.52 -2.45 23.31
C PHE A 369 8.09 -3.90 23.57
N ARG A 370 6.77 -4.14 23.66
CA ARG A 370 6.23 -5.50 23.85
C ARG A 370 6.53 -6.44 22.69
N SER A 371 6.52 -5.94 21.46
CA SER A 371 6.82 -6.73 20.27
C SER A 371 8.32 -7.03 20.15
N LEU A 372 9.20 -6.10 20.52
CA LEU A 372 10.66 -6.34 20.53
C LEU A 372 11.06 -7.44 21.52
N ARG A 373 10.36 -7.57 22.66
CA ARG A 373 10.60 -8.69 23.61
C ARG A 373 10.27 -10.08 23.04
N GLN A 374 9.57 -10.15 21.91
CA GLN A 374 9.23 -11.40 21.22
C GLN A 374 10.20 -11.71 20.07
N VAL A 375 11.17 -10.84 19.80
CA VAL A 375 12.14 -11.00 18.73
C VAL A 375 13.37 -11.75 19.23
N ASP A 376 13.76 -12.77 18.48
CA ASP A 376 15.08 -13.39 18.59
C ASP A 376 16.10 -12.53 17.84
N PHE A 377 17.04 -11.93 18.58
CA PHE A 377 18.06 -11.03 18.05
C PHE A 377 19.38 -11.73 17.71
N SER A 378 19.43 -13.07 17.69
CA SER A 378 20.66 -13.81 17.37
C SER A 378 21.32 -13.36 16.06
N PHE A 379 20.52 -12.91 15.09
CA PHE A 379 20.98 -12.44 13.78
C PHE A 379 21.74 -11.10 13.82
N LEU A 380 21.80 -10.42 14.97
CA LEU A 380 22.58 -9.17 15.13
C LEU A 380 24.04 -9.41 15.47
N ASP A 381 24.37 -10.62 15.94
CA ASP A 381 25.72 -11.02 16.36
C ASP A 381 26.51 -11.66 15.21
N ASP A 382 25.81 -12.06 14.14
CA ASP A 382 26.41 -12.58 12.92
C ASP A 382 27.03 -11.42 12.11
N ASP A 383 28.36 -11.40 11.94
CA ASP A 383 29.05 -10.44 11.06
C ASP A 383 28.92 -10.91 9.59
N PRO A 384 28.06 -10.29 8.78
CA PRO A 384 27.57 -10.94 7.57
C PRO A 384 28.43 -10.64 6.34
N GLY A 385 29.40 -9.71 6.43
CA GLY A 385 30.24 -9.27 5.30
C GLY A 385 29.49 -8.57 4.14
N ASP A 386 28.16 -8.66 4.06
CA ASP A 386 27.31 -8.06 3.04
C ASP A 386 26.69 -6.71 3.47
N ARG A 387 26.70 -5.74 2.55
CA ARG A 387 26.24 -4.35 2.75
C ARG A 387 24.77 -4.29 3.20
N ASN A 388 23.89 -5.10 2.62
CA ASN A 388 22.46 -5.06 2.93
C ASN A 388 22.16 -5.61 4.32
N THR A 389 22.86 -6.67 4.71
CA THR A 389 22.71 -7.24 6.05
C THR A 389 23.27 -6.30 7.12
N SER A 390 24.43 -5.66 6.88
CA SER A 390 24.98 -4.63 7.77
C SER A 390 24.03 -3.44 7.96
N PHE A 391 23.35 -3.01 6.90
CA PHE A 391 22.32 -1.96 7.01
C PHE A 391 21.14 -2.38 7.90
N LEU A 392 20.63 -3.61 7.75
CA LEU A 392 19.52 -4.09 8.59
C LEU A 392 19.93 -4.18 10.05
N VAL A 393 21.14 -4.67 10.32
CA VAL A 393 21.71 -4.73 11.67
C VAL A 393 21.74 -3.34 12.30
N GLU A 394 22.23 -2.33 11.58
CA GLU A 394 22.25 -0.94 12.04
C GLU A 394 20.85 -0.42 12.34
N LYS A 395 19.87 -0.65 11.45
CA LYS A 395 18.49 -0.22 11.68
C LYS A 395 17.82 -0.91 12.86
N TRP A 396 18.13 -2.17 13.12
CA TRP A 396 17.68 -2.85 14.33
C TRP A 396 18.31 -2.27 15.59
N ARG A 397 19.61 -1.96 15.57
CA ARG A 397 20.30 -1.30 16.70
C ARG A 397 19.68 0.07 16.99
N GLN A 398 19.44 0.88 15.95
CA GLN A 398 18.77 2.19 16.07
C GLN A 398 17.38 2.06 16.70
N LEU A 399 16.54 1.14 16.20
CA LEU A 399 15.19 0.93 16.75
C LEU A 399 15.23 0.49 18.22
N ARG A 400 16.13 -0.44 18.57
CA ARG A 400 16.28 -0.91 19.95
C ARG A 400 16.72 0.22 20.87
N SER A 401 17.76 0.95 20.49
CA SER A 401 18.26 2.10 21.25
C SER A 401 17.16 3.15 21.47
N ALA A 402 16.39 3.48 20.43
CA ALA A 402 15.29 4.44 20.54
C ALA A 402 14.22 3.97 21.53
N VAL A 403 13.84 2.70 21.45
CA VAL A 403 12.85 2.13 22.36
C VAL A 403 13.35 2.07 23.79
N ASP A 404 14.60 1.65 24.02
CA ASP A 404 15.16 1.51 25.37
C ASP A 404 15.27 2.89 26.06
N VAL A 405 15.85 3.89 25.39
CA VAL A 405 15.97 5.28 25.89
C VAL A 405 14.58 5.85 26.22
N ARG A 406 13.64 5.76 25.28
CA ARG A 406 12.29 6.32 25.47
C ARG A 406 11.47 5.52 26.50
N TRP A 407 11.74 4.22 26.67
CA TRP A 407 11.10 3.38 27.67
C TRP A 407 11.59 3.70 29.09
N GLU A 408 12.89 3.98 29.25
CA GLU A 408 13.46 4.46 30.49
C GLU A 408 12.83 5.80 30.90
N PHE A 409 12.80 6.77 29.97
CA PHE A 409 12.08 8.03 30.14
C PHE A 409 10.62 7.79 30.56
N ARG A 410 9.91 6.86 29.89
CA ARG A 410 8.54 6.52 30.26
C ARG A 410 8.43 5.96 31.69
N CYS A 411 9.42 5.22 32.17
CA CYS A 411 9.44 4.71 33.54
C CYS A 411 9.63 5.83 34.56
N ILE A 412 10.49 6.81 34.27
CA ILE A 412 10.67 8.04 35.04
C ILE A 412 9.37 8.83 35.07
N PHE A 413 8.81 9.13 33.88
CA PHE A 413 7.50 9.78 33.74
C PHE A 413 6.40 9.06 34.52
N ARG A 414 6.35 7.72 34.54
CA ARG A 414 5.31 7.02 35.32
C ARG A 414 5.48 7.22 36.84
N ARG A 415 6.71 7.39 37.32
CA ARG A 415 7.00 7.62 38.75
C ARG A 415 6.69 9.06 39.15
N GLU A 416 6.85 10.00 38.23
CA GLU A 416 6.75 11.45 38.46
C GLU A 416 5.42 12.06 38.01
N ALA A 417 4.82 11.53 36.94
CA ALA A 417 3.59 12.05 36.37
C ALA A 417 2.37 11.57 37.15
N TYR A 418 1.64 12.55 37.66
CA TYR A 418 0.33 12.40 38.27
C TYR A 418 -0.70 12.03 37.18
N ASP A 419 -1.66 11.16 37.49
CA ASP A 419 -2.80 10.98 36.58
C ASP A 419 -3.64 12.28 36.62
N VAL A 420 -3.46 13.17 35.64
CA VAL A 420 -4.08 14.51 35.61
C VAL A 420 -5.54 14.44 35.13
N CYS A 421 -6.44 15.10 35.87
CA CYS A 421 -7.82 15.26 35.44
C CYS A 421 -7.90 16.14 34.20
N MET A 422 -8.52 15.64 33.13
CA MET A 422 -8.68 16.34 31.86
C MET A 422 -9.79 17.40 31.86
N ASN A 423 -10.33 17.74 33.03
CA ASN A 423 -11.20 18.91 33.18
C ASN A 423 -10.32 20.08 33.59
N THR A 424 -10.17 21.07 32.72
CA THR A 424 -9.33 22.26 32.95
C THR A 424 -9.83 23.14 34.09
N ALA A 425 -11.12 23.05 34.43
CA ALA A 425 -11.71 23.74 35.59
C ALA A 425 -11.59 22.94 36.89
N CYS A 426 -10.80 21.85 36.92
CA CYS A 426 -10.73 20.97 38.08
C CYS A 426 -9.77 21.51 39.15
N HIS A 427 -10.27 22.23 40.15
CA HIS A 427 -9.43 22.70 41.26
C HIS A 427 -8.72 21.60 42.08
N MET A 428 -9.09 20.33 41.88
CA MET A 428 -8.39 19.15 42.44
C MET A 428 -7.17 18.76 41.58
N HIS A 429 -6.43 19.74 41.06
CA HIS A 429 -5.12 19.54 40.41
C HIS A 429 -4.03 19.15 41.42
N SER A 430 -4.35 19.05 42.71
CA SER A 430 -3.37 18.80 43.77
C SER A 430 -2.75 17.39 43.66
N PRO A 431 -1.40 17.27 43.66
CA PRO A 431 -0.64 16.03 43.50
C PRO A 431 -0.72 15.03 44.67
N LEU A 432 -1.68 15.18 45.59
CA LEU A 432 -1.61 14.57 46.93
C LEU A 432 -2.19 13.15 47.05
N ASP A 433 -2.73 12.55 46.00
CA ASP A 433 -3.17 11.15 46.07
C ASP A 433 -2.74 10.33 44.85
N ARG A 434 -1.48 9.91 44.86
CA ARG A 434 -0.87 9.04 43.83
C ARG A 434 -1.63 7.71 43.62
N ASN A 435 -2.53 7.35 44.52
CA ASN A 435 -3.32 6.12 44.46
C ASN A 435 -4.75 6.31 43.95
N ARG A 436 -5.18 7.55 43.66
CA ARG A 436 -6.54 7.80 43.20
C ARG A 436 -6.75 7.31 41.77
N ARG A 437 -7.55 6.26 41.61
CA ARG A 437 -7.88 5.68 40.30
C ARG A 437 -8.73 6.66 39.50
N MET A 438 -8.22 7.12 38.35
CA MET A 438 -8.98 7.95 37.42
C MET A 438 -10.10 7.17 36.73
N LEU A 439 -11.22 7.84 36.51
CA LEU A 439 -12.31 7.36 35.66
C LEU A 439 -11.96 7.65 34.21
N ARG A 440 -12.02 6.62 33.37
CA ARG A 440 -11.73 6.74 31.94
C ARG A 440 -13.02 6.70 31.13
N CYS A 441 -13.25 7.70 30.30
CA CYS A 441 -14.36 7.71 29.36
C CYS A 441 -14.16 6.59 28.32
N THR A 442 -15.14 5.70 28.16
CA THR A 442 -15.08 4.61 27.17
C THR A 442 -15.21 5.11 25.72
N GLY A 443 -15.82 6.28 25.52
CA GLY A 443 -15.93 6.95 24.23
C GLY A 443 -14.58 7.48 23.76
N CYS A 444 -14.11 8.57 24.36
CA CYS A 444 -12.88 9.25 23.93
C CYS A 444 -11.59 8.82 24.66
N GLY A 445 -11.69 8.05 25.75
CA GLY A 445 -10.53 7.66 26.55
C GLY A 445 -9.99 8.75 27.47
N SER A 446 -10.63 9.92 27.57
CA SER A 446 -10.26 10.98 28.51
C SER A 446 -10.38 10.52 29.97
N GLU A 447 -9.50 11.03 30.82
CA GLU A 447 -9.37 10.62 32.23
C GLU A 447 -9.86 11.74 33.16
N PHE A 448 -10.68 11.39 34.14
CA PHE A 448 -11.31 12.33 35.08
C PHE A 448 -11.22 11.82 36.52
N CYS A 449 -11.06 12.72 37.49
CA CYS A 449 -10.98 12.35 38.91
C CYS A 449 -12.35 11.97 39.52
N SER A 450 -13.44 12.28 38.83
CA SER A 450 -14.82 11.97 39.21
C SER A 450 -15.78 12.11 38.02
N THR A 451 -16.95 11.48 38.10
CA THR A 451 -18.06 11.64 37.14
C THR A 451 -18.56 13.08 37.09
N SER A 452 -18.50 13.81 38.21
CA SER A 452 -18.85 15.24 38.27
C SER A 452 -17.89 16.08 37.43
N CYS A 453 -16.58 15.82 37.51
CA CYS A 453 -15.60 16.52 36.67
C CYS A 453 -15.75 16.19 35.18
N GLN A 454 -16.11 14.95 34.84
CA GLN A 454 -16.43 14.59 33.46
C GLN A 454 -17.63 15.37 32.91
N LYS A 455 -18.69 15.54 33.71
CA LYS A 455 -19.92 16.26 33.30
C LYS A 455 -19.73 17.77 33.17
N ARG A 456 -18.83 18.36 33.98
CA ARG A 456 -18.52 19.80 33.97
C ARG A 456 -17.45 20.20 32.96
N SER A 457 -16.88 19.25 32.22
CA SER A 457 -15.95 19.57 31.16
C SER A 457 -16.71 20.05 29.92
N ASP A 458 -16.59 21.34 29.62
CA ASP A 458 -17.36 22.00 28.56
C ASP A 458 -17.08 21.43 27.16
N SER A 459 -15.84 20.96 26.92
CA SER A 459 -15.41 20.41 25.62
C SER A 459 -15.50 18.89 25.52
N HIS A 460 -15.73 18.17 26.62
CA HIS A 460 -15.71 16.70 26.62
C HIS A 460 -16.83 16.10 25.75
N LYS A 461 -18.06 16.62 25.82
CA LYS A 461 -19.20 16.05 25.08
C LYS A 461 -18.97 16.09 23.56
N SER A 462 -18.60 17.26 23.03
CA SER A 462 -18.35 17.45 21.60
C SER A 462 -17.14 16.64 21.13
N PHE A 463 -16.05 16.62 21.92
CA PHE A 463 -14.88 15.77 21.63
C PHE A 463 -15.23 14.28 21.64
N CYS A 464 -16.03 13.82 22.61
CA CYS A 464 -16.41 12.42 22.74
C CYS A 464 -17.29 11.94 21.58
N VAL A 465 -18.26 12.75 21.15
CA VAL A 465 -19.10 12.44 19.97
C VAL A 465 -18.22 12.36 18.71
N ARG A 466 -17.37 13.36 18.49
CA ARG A 466 -16.45 13.38 17.34
C ARG A 466 -15.53 12.16 17.30
N GLN A 467 -14.97 11.76 18.44
CA GLN A 467 -14.10 10.58 18.51
C GLN A 467 -14.87 9.28 18.29
N GLN A 468 -16.12 9.18 18.77
CA GLN A 468 -16.98 8.02 18.52
C GLN A 468 -17.36 7.90 17.04
N GLU A 469 -17.69 9.02 16.39
CA GLU A 469 -17.99 9.08 14.95
C GLU A 469 -16.76 8.67 14.13
N ARG A 470 -15.59 9.27 14.41
CA ARG A 470 -14.32 8.89 13.75
C ARG A 470 -14.00 7.42 13.92
N ARG A 471 -14.15 6.86 15.14
CA ARG A 471 -13.94 5.43 15.41
C ARG A 471 -14.92 4.56 14.61
N LYS A 472 -16.19 4.95 14.54
CA LYS A 472 -17.22 4.23 13.76
C LYS A 472 -16.91 4.23 12.27
N GLU A 473 -16.34 5.31 11.77
CA GLU A 473 -15.92 5.48 10.38
C GLU A 473 -14.54 4.86 10.07
N GLY A 474 -13.80 4.43 11.11
CA GLY A 474 -12.48 3.81 11.00
C GLY A 474 -11.30 4.78 10.94
N TYR A 475 -11.56 6.08 11.13
CA TYR A 475 -10.50 7.10 11.12
C TYR A 475 -9.57 6.95 12.33
N PRO A 476 -8.30 7.37 12.20
CA PRO A 476 -7.42 7.55 13.35
C PRO A 476 -8.11 8.41 14.41
N GLU A 477 -8.02 7.99 15.68
CA GLU A 477 -8.47 8.83 16.79
C GLU A 477 -7.50 10.02 16.91
N ASP A 478 -8.00 11.20 17.26
CA ASP A 478 -7.07 12.29 17.60
C ASP A 478 -6.25 11.89 18.83
N PRO A 479 -4.96 12.31 18.91
CA PRO A 479 -4.14 12.00 20.06
C PRO A 479 -4.81 12.43 21.36
N LYS A 480 -4.76 11.56 22.36
CA LYS A 480 -5.38 11.82 23.66
C LYS A 480 -4.60 12.91 24.38
N PRO A 481 -5.22 13.74 25.25
CA PRO A 481 -4.49 14.77 26.02
C PRO A 481 -3.30 14.21 26.81
N ARG A 482 -3.39 12.94 27.26
CA ARG A 482 -2.29 12.23 27.93
C ARG A 482 -1.07 11.99 27.04
N GLU A 483 -1.27 11.82 25.73
CA GLU A 483 -0.17 11.69 24.77
C GLU A 483 0.58 13.03 24.67
N TYR A 484 -0.13 14.16 24.55
CA TYR A 484 0.51 15.48 24.55
C TYR A 484 1.26 15.77 25.85
N HIS A 485 0.71 15.38 27.00
CA HIS A 485 1.43 15.52 28.27
C HIS A 485 2.71 14.68 28.32
N PHE A 486 2.67 13.46 27.79
CA PHE A 486 3.86 12.61 27.69
C PHE A 486 4.91 13.22 26.75
N LEU A 487 4.49 13.74 25.58
CA LEU A 487 5.37 14.41 24.63
C LEU A 487 6.02 15.65 25.26
N ARG A 488 5.24 16.47 25.96
CA ARG A 488 5.74 17.64 26.68
C ARG A 488 6.87 17.29 27.63
N CYS A 489 6.66 16.27 28.47
CA CYS A 489 7.71 15.82 29.37
C CYS A 489 8.91 15.22 28.63
N ALA A 490 8.71 14.61 27.46
CA ALA A 490 9.82 14.10 26.66
C ALA A 490 10.67 15.26 26.12
N VAL A 491 10.04 16.30 25.58
CA VAL A 491 10.73 17.50 25.09
C VAL A 491 11.49 18.18 26.24
N GLN A 492 10.85 18.34 27.40
CA GLN A 492 11.50 18.87 28.61
C GLN A 492 12.72 18.05 29.02
N TYR A 493 12.59 16.72 29.01
CA TYR A 493 13.71 15.83 29.34
C TYR A 493 14.89 16.05 28.39
N TYR A 494 14.66 16.00 27.07
CA TYR A 494 15.74 16.21 26.09
C TYR A 494 16.36 17.60 26.19
N TYR A 495 15.53 18.64 26.40
CA TYR A 495 16.01 20.00 26.60
C TYR A 495 16.96 20.11 27.79
N LEU A 496 16.62 19.49 28.92
CA LEU A 496 17.43 19.52 30.13
C LEU A 496 18.66 18.61 30.05
N THR A 497 18.55 17.43 29.45
CA THR A 497 19.69 16.50 29.37
C THR A 497 20.74 16.89 28.34
N GLU A 498 20.36 17.69 27.35
CA GLU A 498 21.24 18.15 26.26
C GLU A 498 21.63 19.62 26.42
N GLU A 499 21.46 20.19 27.62
CA GLU A 499 21.73 21.60 27.94
C GLU A 499 23.12 22.04 27.48
N GLU A 500 24.17 21.27 27.81
CA GLU A 500 25.55 21.57 27.39
C GLU A 500 25.69 21.63 25.85
N HIS A 501 25.01 20.72 25.14
CA HIS A 501 25.05 20.69 23.68
C HIS A 501 24.31 21.89 23.08
N ILE A 502 23.15 22.23 23.64
CA ILE A 502 22.34 23.39 23.24
C ILE A 502 23.14 24.68 23.45
N SER A 503 23.71 24.89 24.64
CA SER A 503 24.52 26.08 24.93
C SER A 503 25.72 26.20 23.99
N ALA A 504 26.38 25.09 23.66
CA ALA A 504 27.50 25.10 22.70
C ALA A 504 27.07 25.43 21.25
N GLN A 505 25.82 25.19 20.87
CA GLN A 505 25.26 25.59 19.57
C GLN A 505 24.84 27.07 19.59
N GLU A 506 24.23 27.53 20.69
CA GLU A 506 23.87 28.94 20.87
C GLU A 506 25.10 29.86 20.89
N GLU A 507 26.18 29.42 21.55
CA GLU A 507 27.44 30.17 21.58
C GLU A 507 28.04 30.30 20.18
N ARG A 508 28.09 29.18 19.42
CA ARG A 508 28.54 29.19 18.03
C ARG A 508 27.71 30.13 17.17
N PHE A 509 26.38 30.04 17.27
CA PHE A 509 25.48 30.93 16.55
C PHE A 509 25.72 32.41 16.89
N SER A 510 25.91 32.71 18.18
CA SER A 510 26.21 34.06 18.66
C SER A 510 27.57 34.58 18.18
N GLN A 511 28.58 33.71 18.09
CA GLN A 511 29.91 34.06 17.55
C GLN A 511 29.84 34.36 16.05
N GLU A 512 29.04 33.61 15.29
CA GLU A 512 28.91 33.76 13.83
C GLU A 512 28.03 34.96 13.43
N HIS A 513 27.04 35.32 14.25
CA HIS A 513 26.00 36.30 13.88
C HIS A 513 25.85 37.49 14.85
N GLY A 514 26.69 37.57 15.88
CA GLY A 514 26.73 38.66 16.84
C GLY A 514 25.85 38.42 18.08
N SER A 515 26.31 38.90 19.23
CA SER A 515 25.73 38.64 20.58
C SER A 515 24.32 39.22 20.82
N GLY A 516 23.72 39.91 19.84
CA GLY A 516 22.36 40.47 19.93
C GLY A 516 21.33 39.73 19.08
N THR A 517 21.75 38.73 18.29
CA THR A 517 20.87 37.95 17.43
C THR A 517 20.32 36.76 18.22
N VAL A 518 18.98 36.65 18.32
CA VAL A 518 18.35 35.50 18.98
C VAL A 518 18.28 34.32 18.01
N GLY A 519 18.97 33.23 18.34
CA GLY A 519 18.86 31.96 17.64
C GLY A 519 17.62 31.18 18.09
N VAL A 520 17.03 30.40 17.17
CA VAL A 520 15.95 29.46 17.48
C VAL A 520 16.57 28.10 17.79
N ILE A 521 16.36 27.60 19.01
CA ILE A 521 16.72 26.24 19.39
C ILE A 521 15.71 25.30 18.75
N CYS A 522 16.16 24.34 17.96
CA CYS A 522 15.30 23.36 17.30
C CYS A 522 15.56 21.95 17.86
N LEU A 523 14.52 21.34 18.42
CA LEU A 523 14.48 19.94 18.82
C LEU A 523 13.67 19.14 17.81
N ASN A 524 14.36 18.45 16.91
CA ASN A 524 13.76 17.72 15.80
C ASN A 524 13.70 16.20 16.06
N PHE A 525 12.50 15.72 16.37
CA PHE A 525 12.21 14.31 16.65
C PHE A 525 11.87 13.48 15.39
N THR A 526 11.98 14.07 14.19
CA THR A 526 11.76 13.35 12.92
C THR A 526 12.94 12.46 12.52
N SER A 527 14.01 12.47 13.31
CA SER A 527 15.18 11.58 13.25
C SER A 527 15.41 10.90 14.62
N PHE A 528 16.28 9.89 14.64
CA PHE A 528 16.82 9.32 15.88
C PHE A 528 18.32 9.01 15.71
N PRO A 529 19.21 9.44 16.63
CA PRO A 529 18.96 10.33 17.79
C PRO A 529 18.27 11.66 17.43
N VAL A 530 17.71 12.34 18.43
CA VAL A 530 17.03 13.64 18.21
C VAL A 530 18.04 14.62 17.63
N ASP A 531 17.66 15.32 16.57
CA ASP A 531 18.51 16.33 15.94
C ASP A 531 18.32 17.68 16.65
N ILE A 532 19.42 18.24 17.15
CA ILE A 532 19.44 19.45 17.98
C ILE A 532 20.30 20.49 17.26
N SER A 533 19.70 21.65 16.96
CA SER A 533 20.39 22.73 16.24
C SER A 533 19.93 24.10 16.74
N VAL A 534 20.74 25.12 16.46
CA VAL A 534 20.39 26.52 16.68
C VAL A 534 20.60 27.28 15.38
N GLY A 535 19.59 28.03 14.94
CA GLY A 535 19.63 28.73 13.66
C GLY A 535 18.62 29.86 13.56
N PHE A 536 18.63 30.58 12.45
CA PHE A 536 17.57 31.54 12.15
C PHE A 536 16.23 30.83 12.00
N PHE A 537 15.15 31.49 12.42
CA PHE A 537 13.79 30.96 12.25
C PHE A 537 13.57 30.45 10.82
N GLU A 538 13.87 31.29 9.81
CA GLU A 538 13.70 30.96 8.38
C GLU A 538 14.41 29.67 7.93
N THR A 539 15.46 29.23 8.62
CA THR A 539 16.16 27.96 8.33
C THR A 539 15.22 26.75 8.47
N TYR A 540 14.18 26.87 9.30
CA TYR A 540 13.31 25.76 9.66
C TYR A 540 11.98 25.72 8.88
N ARG A 541 11.77 26.65 7.94
CA ARG A 541 10.51 26.78 7.19
C ARG A 541 10.13 25.50 6.46
N ASP A 542 11.06 24.94 5.68
CA ASP A 542 10.82 23.76 4.84
C ASP A 542 10.55 22.48 5.66
N MET A 543 10.94 22.46 6.93
CA MET A 543 10.74 21.32 7.83
C MET A 543 9.40 21.36 8.58
N THR A 544 8.70 22.50 8.56
CA THR A 544 7.60 22.78 9.50
C THR A 544 6.30 23.15 8.82
N CYS A 545 6.32 23.89 7.71
CA CYS A 545 5.12 24.48 7.11
C CYS A 545 5.07 24.30 5.58
N GLU A 546 3.86 24.14 5.03
CA GLU A 546 3.64 24.05 3.57
C GLU A 546 3.37 25.42 2.92
N SER A 547 3.05 26.44 3.72
CA SER A 547 2.73 27.78 3.23
C SER A 547 3.32 28.87 4.10
N GLU A 548 3.55 30.02 3.48
CA GLU A 548 4.03 31.22 4.17
C GLU A 548 3.05 31.68 5.26
N ALA A 549 1.75 31.60 5.00
CA ALA A 549 0.74 32.00 5.96
C ALA A 549 0.78 31.16 7.26
N GLN A 550 1.04 29.85 7.17
CA GLN A 550 1.20 29.00 8.35
C GLN A 550 2.47 29.35 9.12
N TRP A 551 3.55 29.62 8.39
CA TRP A 551 4.85 29.99 8.95
C TRP A 551 4.78 31.34 9.70
N SER A 552 4.17 32.36 9.09
CA SER A 552 3.93 33.66 9.72
C SER A 552 3.02 33.55 10.93
N ALA A 553 1.92 32.79 10.84
CA ALA A 553 1.00 32.60 11.96
C ALA A 553 1.68 31.95 13.17
N MET A 554 2.61 31.02 12.97
CA MET A 554 3.37 30.40 14.06
C MET A 554 4.30 31.40 14.76
N TRP A 555 4.89 32.33 14.01
CA TRP A 555 5.69 33.42 14.58
C TRP A 555 4.83 34.43 15.35
N GLU A 556 3.67 34.79 14.81
CA GLU A 556 2.71 35.68 15.48
C GLU A 556 2.21 35.06 16.79
N GLU A 557 1.76 33.80 16.77
CA GLU A 557 1.31 33.07 17.96
C GLU A 557 2.39 33.04 19.05
N ALA A 558 3.63 32.71 18.69
CA ALA A 558 4.73 32.68 19.65
C ALA A 558 5.02 34.06 20.26
N ASN A 559 4.85 35.16 19.52
CA ASN A 559 5.07 36.50 20.03
C ASN A 559 3.88 37.06 20.82
N GLU A 560 2.66 36.61 20.54
CA GLU A 560 1.49 36.91 21.38
C GLU A 560 1.65 36.27 22.77
N ASP A 561 2.18 35.05 22.83
CA ASP A 561 2.42 34.31 24.08
C ASP A 561 3.59 34.89 24.92
N ARG A 562 4.48 35.69 24.32
CA ARG A 562 5.73 36.21 24.93
C ARG A 562 5.50 37.23 26.07
N GLY A 563 4.37 37.92 26.13
CA GLY A 563 4.17 39.01 27.10
C GLY A 563 5.14 40.19 26.93
N LEU A 564 5.25 41.07 27.94
CA LEU A 564 6.04 42.31 27.91
C LEU A 564 7.51 42.17 28.35
N GLU A 565 7.92 41.00 28.85
CA GLU A 565 9.27 40.79 29.39
C GLU A 565 10.20 40.12 28.37
N THR A 566 11.47 40.54 28.35
CA THR A 566 12.46 40.25 27.29
C THR A 566 13.39 39.09 27.60
N SER A 567 13.20 38.37 28.70
CA SER A 567 13.98 37.17 29.05
C SER A 567 13.41 35.91 28.38
N GLY A 568 14.27 35.03 27.90
CA GLY A 568 13.89 33.70 27.41
C GLY A 568 14.59 33.26 26.13
N GLN A 569 14.58 31.95 25.91
CA GLN A 569 15.07 31.28 24.70
C GLN A 569 13.89 30.96 23.78
N LEU A 570 14.11 31.03 22.47
CA LEU A 570 13.09 30.68 21.49
C LEU A 570 13.25 29.22 21.08
N LEU A 571 12.27 28.37 21.45
CA LEU A 571 12.28 26.93 21.21
C LEU A 571 11.29 26.55 20.11
N LEU A 572 11.79 25.84 19.10
CA LEU A 572 11.03 25.13 18.07
C LEU A 572 11.09 23.62 18.32
N THR A 573 9.93 22.99 18.46
CA THR A 573 9.80 21.54 18.58
C THR A 573 9.16 20.96 17.33
N ILE A 574 9.74 19.89 16.76
CA ILE A 574 9.21 19.19 15.58
C ILE A 574 9.01 17.71 15.91
N ILE A 575 7.77 17.23 15.94
CA ILE A 575 7.40 15.84 16.31
C ILE A 575 6.77 15.12 15.11
N PRO A 576 7.20 13.89 14.77
CA PRO A 576 6.60 13.15 13.65
C PRO A 576 5.12 12.89 13.92
N CYS A 577 4.21 13.33 13.03
CA CYS A 577 2.76 13.16 13.21
C CYS A 577 2.05 12.87 11.87
N GLY A 578 2.42 11.78 11.23
CA GLY A 578 1.95 11.47 9.88
C GLY A 578 2.70 12.29 8.84
N ARG A 579 1.99 12.74 7.78
CA ARG A 579 2.61 13.51 6.67
C ARG A 579 3.03 14.92 7.07
N ARG A 580 2.48 15.45 8.16
CA ARG A 580 2.81 16.77 8.68
C ARG A 580 3.30 16.60 10.11
N PRO A 581 4.51 17.06 10.45
CA PRO A 581 4.95 17.05 11.82
C PRO A 581 4.05 17.94 12.68
N LEU A 582 3.92 17.59 13.95
CA LEU A 582 3.40 18.49 14.97
C LEU A 582 4.52 19.45 15.34
N THR A 583 4.30 20.75 15.11
CA THR A 583 5.29 21.81 15.35
C THR A 583 4.77 22.80 16.38
N LYS A 584 5.65 23.25 17.27
CA LYS A 584 5.35 24.35 18.21
C LYS A 584 6.58 25.25 18.33
N LEU A 585 6.37 26.54 18.11
CA LEU A 585 7.33 27.60 18.41
C LEU A 585 6.84 28.32 19.68
N GLN A 586 7.74 28.56 20.63
CA GLN A 586 7.40 29.27 21.87
C GLN A 586 8.65 29.87 22.53
N TRP A 587 8.46 30.96 23.25
CA TRP A 587 9.47 31.47 24.18
C TRP A 587 9.42 30.67 25.48
N ILE A 588 10.58 30.33 26.02
CA ILE A 588 10.72 29.63 27.30
C ILE A 588 11.71 30.37 28.19
N GLU A 589 11.36 30.52 29.47
CA GLU A 589 12.29 31.02 30.51
C GLU A 589 12.80 29.86 31.35
N ASP A 590 11.95 28.86 31.60
CA ASP A 590 12.26 27.59 32.24
C ASP A 590 11.76 26.42 31.38
N ALA A 591 12.39 25.25 31.53
CA ALA A 591 11.89 24.00 30.98
C ALA A 591 10.43 23.71 31.38
N SER A 592 9.95 24.20 32.53
CA SER A 592 8.54 24.07 32.94
C SER A 592 7.54 24.69 31.96
N ASP A 593 7.97 25.67 31.17
CA ASP A 593 7.14 26.48 30.26
C ASP A 593 6.87 25.76 28.93
N ILE A 594 7.67 24.74 28.62
CA ILE A 594 7.58 23.98 27.36
C ILE A 594 6.16 23.42 27.17
N ALA A 595 5.49 23.82 26.10
CA ALA A 595 4.28 23.22 25.56
C ALA A 595 4.55 22.48 24.23
N VAL A 596 3.63 21.61 23.84
CA VAL A 596 3.72 20.79 22.61
C VAL A 596 2.45 20.90 21.75
N LYS A 597 1.47 21.69 22.19
CA LYS A 597 0.21 21.91 21.48
C LYS A 597 0.04 23.38 21.16
#